data_AF-A0A959Y151-F1
#
_entry.id   AF-A0A959Y151-F1
#
_cell.length_a   1.000
_cell.length_b   1.000
_cell.length_c   1.000
_cell.angle_alpha   90.00
_cell.angle_beta   90.00
_cell.angle_gamma   90.00
#
_symmetry.space_group_name_H-M   'P 1'
#
loop_
_entity.id
_entity.type
_entity.pdbx_description
1 polymer ?
#
loop_
_entity_poly.entity_id
_entity_poly.type
_entity_poly.pdbx_seq_one_letter_code
_entity_poly.pdbx_strand_id
1 'polypeptide(L)' 'MFRALAGFIYFKLLGWRVEDHRPPGLKQYIVVVAPHTSNWDFPIGVLVRSICRMNDVRYL' A
#
# COMPACT_ATOMS: atom_id res chain seq x y z
N MET A 1 -12.62 8.59 -4.94
CA MET A 1 -12.83 7.72 -6.13
C MET A 1 -11.71 6.69 -6.29
N PHE A 2 -10.43 7.11 -6.38
CA PHE A 2 -9.29 6.19 -6.54
C PHE A 2 -9.18 5.09 -5.46
N ARG A 3 -9.44 5.41 -4.18
CA ARG A 3 -9.39 4.45 -3.06
C ARG A 3 -10.39 3.29 -3.19
N ALA A 4 -11.60 3.57 -3.67
CA ALA A 4 -12.63 2.53 -3.83
C ALA A 4 -12.25 1.56 -4.95
N LEU A 5 -11.72 2.09 -6.06
CA LEU A 5 -11.18 1.28 -7.15
C LEU A 5 -9.97 0.45 -6.69
N ALA A 6 -9.03 1.07 -5.97
CA ALA A 6 -7.87 0.38 -5.44
C ALA A 6 -8.26 -0.75 -4.48
N GLY A 7 -9.20 -0.48 -3.58
CA GLY A 7 -9.76 -1.49 -2.67
C GLY A 7 -10.48 -2.61 -3.41
N PHE A 8 -11.25 -2.32 -4.45
CA PHE A 8 -11.89 -3.35 -5.28
C PHE A 8 -10.85 -4.26 -5.95
N ILE A 9 -9.83 -3.69 -6.59
CA ILE A 9 -8.77 -4.46 -7.24
C ILE A 9 -8.02 -5.31 -6.19
N TYR A 10 -7.57 -4.70 -5.10
CA TYR A 10 -6.73 -5.37 -4.11
C TYR A 10 -7.47 -6.45 -3.31
N PHE A 11 -8.67 -6.13 -2.78
CA PHE A 11 -9.41 -7.04 -1.91
C PHE A 11 -10.33 -8.01 -2.65
N LYS A 12 -10.91 -7.62 -3.80
CA LYS A 12 -11.87 -8.47 -4.53
C LYS A 12 -11.25 -9.21 -5.71
N LEU A 13 -10.46 -8.54 -6.54
CA LEU A 13 -9.86 -9.19 -7.72
C LEU A 13 -8.62 -10.01 -7.34
N LEU A 14 -7.70 -9.46 -6.56
CA LEU A 14 -6.51 -10.16 -6.10
C LEU A 14 -6.77 -11.06 -4.88
N GLY A 15 -7.85 -10.80 -4.14
CA GLY A 15 -8.24 -11.60 -2.97
C GLY A 15 -7.30 -11.43 -1.76
N TRP A 16 -6.47 -10.40 -1.75
CA TRP A 16 -5.48 -10.17 -0.69
C TRP A 16 -6.10 -9.47 0.51
N ARG A 17 -5.36 -9.47 1.62
CA ARG A 17 -5.73 -8.76 2.86
C ARG A 17 -4.58 -7.86 3.26
N VAL A 18 -4.91 -6.75 3.93
CA VAL A 18 -3.93 -5.84 4.50
C VAL A 18 -4.07 -5.90 6.01
N GLU A 19 -2.95 -6.13 6.69
CA GLU A 19 -2.82 -5.93 8.12
C GLU A 19 -1.93 -4.73 8.36
N ASP A 20 -2.49 -3.69 8.98
CA ASP A 20 -1.80 -2.43 9.23
C ASP A 20 -1.58 -2.24 10.73
N HIS A 21 -0.37 -2.58 11.17
CA HIS A 21 0.06 -2.50 12.57
C HIS A 21 1.00 -1.31 12.83
N ARG A 22 0.92 -0.25 12.01
CA ARG A 22 1.77 0.93 12.19
C ARG A 22 1.50 1.57 13.55
N PRO A 23 2.54 1.83 14.38
CA PRO A 23 2.36 2.47 15.66
C PRO A 23 1.82 3.90 15.50
N PRO A 24 0.94 4.36 16.40
CA PRO A 24 0.42 5.72 16.37
C PRO A 24 1.53 6.73 16.65
N GLY A 25 1.43 7.93 16.05
CA GLY A 25 2.33 9.04 16.37
C GLY A 25 3.73 8.97 15.75
N LEU A 26 3.96 8.12 14.74
CA LEU A 26 5.21 8.12 13.97
C LEU A 26 5.43 9.49 13.31
N LYS A 27 6.53 10.15 13.68
CA LYS A 27 6.93 11.44 13.06
C LYS A 27 7.57 11.25 11.70
N GLN A 28 8.37 10.19 11.54
CA GLN A 28 9.08 9.85 10.30
C GLN A 28 9.23 8.33 10.24
N TYR A 29 9.12 7.76 9.03
CA TYR A 29 9.28 6.34 8.79
C TYR A 29 9.65 6.09 7.32
N ILE A 30 10.21 4.92 7.05
CA ILE A 30 10.47 4.41 5.70
C ILE A 30 9.63 3.15 5.53
N VAL A 31 8.93 3.02 4.41
CA VAL A 31 8.23 1.81 4.02
C VAL A 31 9.06 1.11 2.97
N VAL A 32 9.43 -0.15 3.24
CA VAL A 32 10.19 -0.98 2.31
C VAL A 32 9.27 -2.06 1.76
N VAL A 33 9.31 -2.26 0.45
CA VAL A 33 8.62 -3.37 -0.22
C VAL A 33 9.65 -4.46 -0.47
N ALA A 34 9.47 -5.64 0.11
CA ALA A 34 10.38 -6.77 -0.07
C ALA A 34 9.65 -8.10 0.19
N PRO A 35 10.09 -9.21 -0.43
CA PRO A 35 11.12 -9.30 -1.47
C PRO A 35 10.61 -8.73 -2.81
N HIS A 36 11.51 -8.25 -3.67
CA HIS A 36 11.15 -7.83 -5.01
C HIS A 36 11.19 -9.03 -5.96
N THR A 37 10.02 -9.35 -6.53
CA THR A 37 9.89 -10.44 -7.49
C THR A 37 9.74 -9.94 -8.91
N SER A 38 9.14 -8.75 -9.10
CA SER A 38 9.00 -8.12 -10.42
C SER A 38 8.59 -6.65 -10.30
N ASN A 39 8.63 -5.91 -11.41
CA ASN A 39 8.15 -4.52 -11.44
C ASN A 39 6.67 -4.35 -11.06
N TRP A 40 5.87 -5.44 -11.01
CA TRP A 40 4.49 -5.42 -10.52
C TRP A 40 4.37 -5.08 -9.03
N ASP A 41 5.46 -5.22 -8.27
CA ASP A 41 5.51 -4.82 -6.86
C ASP A 41 5.21 -3.31 -6.69
N PHE A 42 5.55 -2.48 -7.68
CA PHE A 42 5.28 -1.04 -7.65
C PHE A 42 3.78 -0.71 -7.76
N PRO A 43 3.03 -1.15 -8.79
CA PRO A 43 1.58 -0.98 -8.85
C PRO A 43 0.86 -1.48 -7.59
N ILE A 44 1.28 -2.63 -7.04
CA ILE A 44 0.74 -3.15 -5.78
C ILE A 44 1.01 -2.16 -4.64
N GLY A 45 2.22 -1.62 -4.52
CA GLY A 45 2.57 -0.59 -3.55
C GLY A 45 1.69 0.67 -3.68
N VAL A 46 1.37 1.10 -4.90
CA VAL A 46 0.45 2.25 -5.14
C VAL A 46 -0.96 1.95 -4.62
N LEU A 47 -1.47 0.74 -4.85
CA LEU A 47 -2.78 0.31 -4.32
C LEU A 47 -2.80 0.33 -2.79
N VAL A 48 -1.79 -0.29 -2.17
CA VAL A 48 -1.65 -0.36 -0.70
C VAL A 48 -1.53 1.04 -0.10
N ARG A 49 -0.70 1.92 -0.67
CA ARG A 49 -0.56 3.31 -0.22
C ARG A 49 -1.90 4.04 -0.15
N SER A 50 -2.75 3.82 -1.17
CA SER A 50 -4.09 4.42 -1.24
C SER A 50 -5.04 3.85 -0.19
N ILE A 51 -5.03 2.52 0.00
CA ILE A 51 -5.90 1.81 0.93
C ILE A 51 -5.54 2.14 2.38
N CYS A 52 -4.24 2.10 2.72
CA CYS A 52 -3.70 2.39 4.06
C CYS A 52 -3.55 3.88 4.37
N ARG A 53 -4.04 4.78 3.50
CA ARG A 53 -4.03 6.24 3.71
C ARG A 53 -2.63 6.81 3.94
N MET A 54 -1.63 6.25 3.27
CA MET A 54 -0.23 6.69 3.30
C MET A 54 0.00 7.89 2.36
N ASN A 55 -0.82 8.95 2.48
CA ASN A 55 -0.78 10.09 1.57
C ASN A 55 0.50 10.94 1.73
N ASP A 56 1.14 10.84 2.88
CA ASP A 56 2.40 11.44 3.29
C ASP A 56 3.63 10.74 2.72
N VAL A 57 3.51 9.44 2.40
CA VAL A 57 4.61 8.64 1.85
C VAL A 57 4.94 9.11 0.43
N ARG A 58 6.22 9.38 0.19
CA ARG A 58 6.78 9.70 -1.13
C ARG A 58 7.57 8.51 -1.64
N TYR A 59 7.57 8.31 -2.95
CA TYR A 59 8.41 7.30 -3.58
C TYR A 59 9.84 7.84 -3.67
N LEU A 60 10.81 6.95 -3.44
CA LEU A 60 12.22 7.19 -3.70
C LEU A 60 12.54 6.93 -5.17
#